data_AF-A0A8B6BZ63-F1
#
_entry.id   AF-A0A8B6BZ63-F1
#
_cell.length_a   1.000
_cell.length_b   1.000
_cell.length_c   1.000
_cell.angle_alpha   90.00
_cell.angle_beta   90.00
_cell.angle_gamma   90.00
#
_symmetry.space_group_name_H-M   'P 1'
#
loop_
_entity.id
_entity.type
_entity.pdbx_description
1 polymer ?
#
loop_
_entity_poly.entity_id
_entity_poly.type
_entity_poly.pdbx_seq_one_letter_code
_entity_poly.pdbx_strand_id
1 'polypeptide(L)'
;MTEQLKLCRIAEYDRAHRFDSEILKEREFVRKAARELRDTHFGISEQFPKEVNDKRKELWPHFQEARRQRKKAFFKRDRLFIDGVEYCPSKKDEEKRDDDVPRRQYNKQGARPKKLNDPGRRQRRSSPH
;
A
#
# COMPACT_ATOMS: atom_id res chain seq x y z
N MET A 1 36.20 3.56 -33.40
CA MET A 1 35.05 2.62 -33.49
C MET A 1 34.21 2.58 -32.21
N THR A 2 34.77 2.75 -31.01
CA THR A 2 34.02 2.67 -29.73
C THR A 2 33.25 3.95 -29.37
N GLU A 3 33.73 5.13 -29.76
CA GLU A 3 33.09 6.42 -29.48
C GLU A 3 31.75 6.60 -30.19
N GLN A 4 31.66 6.23 -31.48
CA GLN A 4 30.39 6.32 -32.23
C GLN A 4 29.33 5.33 -31.71
N LEU A 5 29.72 4.13 -31.28
CA LEU A 5 28.81 3.17 -30.66
C LEU A 5 28.30 3.65 -29.29
N LYS A 6 29.12 4.38 -28.51
CA LYS A 6 28.68 4.99 -27.23
C LYS A 6 27.67 6.12 -27.46
N LEU A 7 27.94 7.00 -28.43
CA LEU A 7 27.05 8.12 -28.75
C LEU A 7 25.70 7.64 -29.31
N CYS A 8 25.68 6.61 -30.18
CA CYS A 8 24.42 6.01 -30.64
C CYS A 8 23.63 5.37 -29.48
N ARG A 9 24.31 4.67 -28.56
CA ARG A 9 23.65 4.03 -27.40
C ARG A 9 23.04 5.05 -26.43
N ILE A 10 23.67 6.22 -26.25
CA ILE A 10 23.13 7.32 -25.43
C ILE A 10 21.96 7.99 -26.14
N ALA A 11 22.04 8.22 -27.47
CA ALA A 11 20.93 8.80 -28.23
C ALA A 11 19.69 7.88 -28.28
N GLU A 12 19.89 6.56 -28.32
CA GLU A 12 18.81 5.56 -28.18
C GLU A 12 18.21 5.57 -26.76
N TYR A 13 19.06 5.70 -25.73
CA TYR A 13 18.63 5.83 -24.33
C TYR A 13 17.77 7.08 -24.10
N ASP A 14 18.20 8.24 -24.59
CA ASP A 14 17.44 9.50 -24.46
C ASP A 14 16.13 9.48 -25.27
N ARG A 15 16.08 8.80 -26.42
CA ARG A 15 14.86 8.65 -27.21
C ARG A 15 13.83 7.73 -26.54
N ALA A 16 14.28 6.70 -25.81
CA ALA A 16 13.41 5.81 -25.03
C ALA A 16 12.96 6.42 -23.68
N HIS A 17 13.82 7.19 -23.01
CA HIS A 17 13.54 7.74 -21.67
C HIS A 17 12.94 9.16 -21.65
N ARG A 18 12.77 9.82 -22.81
CA ARG A 18 12.03 11.09 -22.89
C ARG A 18 10.56 10.92 -22.51
N PHE A 19 9.94 9.81 -22.92
CA PHE A 19 8.55 9.45 -22.60
C PHE A 19 8.36 9.10 -21.12
N ASP A 20 9.34 8.45 -20.48
CA ASP A 20 9.27 8.07 -19.07
C ASP A 20 9.21 9.30 -18.14
N SER A 21 9.85 10.41 -18.51
CA SER A 21 9.86 11.63 -17.69
C SER A 21 8.47 12.26 -17.54
N GLU A 22 7.66 12.24 -18.60
CA GLU A 22 6.31 12.82 -18.61
C GLU A 22 5.31 11.90 -17.90
N ILE A 23 5.39 10.58 -18.15
CA ILE A 23 4.56 9.58 -17.45
C ILE A 23 4.79 9.61 -15.94
N LEU A 24 6.05 9.78 -15.49
CA LEU A 24 6.35 9.88 -14.06
C LEU A 24 5.72 11.13 -13.43
N LYS A 25 5.66 12.25 -14.15
CA LYS A 25 5.03 13.50 -13.67
C LYS A 25 3.52 13.39 -13.57
N GLU A 26 2.86 12.86 -14.60
CA GLU A 26 1.40 12.65 -14.59
C GLU A 26 0.98 11.67 -13.49
N ARG A 27 1.72 10.56 -13.36
CA ARG A 27 1.50 9.58 -12.29
C ARG A 27 1.61 10.20 -10.90
N GLU A 28 2.61 11.07 -10.69
CA GLU A 28 2.78 11.77 -9.42
C GLU A 28 1.66 12.80 -9.19
N PHE A 29 1.22 13.50 -10.24
CA PHE A 29 0.09 14.43 -10.18
C PHE A 29 -1.20 13.73 -9.72
N VAL A 30 -1.57 12.61 -10.36
CA VAL A 30 -2.74 11.80 -9.98
C VAL A 30 -2.62 11.32 -8.53
N ARG A 31 -1.43 10.89 -8.12
CA ARG A 31 -1.20 10.46 -6.74
C ARG A 31 -1.37 11.58 -5.72
N LYS A 32 -0.95 12.81 -6.04
CA LYS A 32 -1.14 13.97 -5.15
C LYS A 32 -2.62 14.34 -5.01
N ALA A 33 -3.39 14.21 -6.08
CA ALA A 33 -4.84 14.42 -6.09
C ALA A 33 -5.63 13.37 -5.29
N ALA A 34 -5.02 12.23 -4.94
CA ALA A 34 -5.70 11.18 -4.14
C ALA A 34 -6.27 11.65 -2.79
N ARG A 35 -5.80 12.80 -2.27
CA ARG A 35 -6.35 13.43 -1.05
C ARG A 35 -7.79 13.92 -1.23
N GLU A 36 -8.24 14.17 -2.46
CA GLU A 36 -9.59 14.60 -2.80
C GLU A 36 -10.60 13.44 -2.70
N LEU A 37 -10.13 12.20 -2.68
CA LEU A 37 -10.96 10.98 -2.62
C LEU A 37 -11.35 10.54 -1.20
N ARG A 38 -11.06 11.34 -0.16
CA ARG A 38 -11.19 10.94 1.26
C ARG A 38 -12.58 10.46 1.67
N ASP A 39 -13.63 10.97 1.04
CA ASP A 39 -15.02 10.64 1.36
C ASP A 39 -15.65 9.65 0.35
N THR A 40 -14.82 9.10 -0.55
CA THR A 40 -15.25 8.13 -1.55
C THR A 40 -14.87 6.70 -1.16
N HIS A 41 -15.45 5.73 -1.86
CA HIS A 41 -15.10 4.31 -1.69
C HIS A 41 -13.83 3.92 -2.47
N PHE A 42 -13.21 4.87 -3.18
CA PHE A 42 -12.08 4.62 -4.06
C PHE A 42 -10.78 5.10 -3.43
N GLY A 43 -9.69 4.39 -3.72
CA GLY A 43 -8.35 4.73 -3.27
C GLY A 43 -7.35 4.56 -4.40
N ILE A 44 -6.39 5.47 -4.48
CA ILE A 44 -5.30 5.41 -5.46
C ILE A 44 -4.03 4.99 -4.72
N SER A 45 -3.43 3.89 -5.17
CA SER A 45 -2.14 3.38 -4.69
C SER A 45 -1.17 3.18 -5.83
N GLU A 46 0.12 3.33 -5.56
CA GLU A 46 1.16 3.00 -6.54
C GLU A 46 1.23 1.48 -6.73
N GLN A 47 1.23 1.05 -8.00
CA GLN A 47 1.47 -0.34 -8.36
C GLN A 47 2.96 -0.63 -8.28
N PHE A 48 3.34 -1.46 -7.31
CA PHE A 48 4.70 -1.95 -7.16
C PHE A 48 4.86 -3.33 -7.81
N PRO A 49 6.06 -3.68 -8.28
CA PRO A 49 6.41 -5.05 -8.64
C PRO A 49 6.10 -6.02 -7.49
N LYS A 50 5.83 -7.28 -7.83
CA LYS A 50 5.42 -8.30 -6.88
C LYS A 50 6.46 -8.49 -5.76
N GLU A 51 7.74 -8.40 -6.11
CA GLU A 51 8.88 -8.56 -5.21
C GLU A 51 8.86 -7.52 -4.09
N VAL A 52 8.47 -6.28 -4.40
CA VAL A 52 8.35 -5.20 -3.41
C VAL A 52 7.17 -5.45 -2.48
N ASN A 53 6.04 -5.91 -3.03
CA ASN A 53 4.85 -6.20 -2.23
C ASN A 53 5.08 -7.38 -1.28
N ASP A 54 5.77 -8.42 -1.74
CA ASP A 54 6.05 -9.60 -0.92
C ASP A 54 6.98 -9.25 0.25
N LYS A 55 8.06 -8.48 0.03
CA LYS A 55 8.90 -7.95 1.12
C LYS A 55 8.12 -7.09 2.12
N ARG A 56 7.20 -6.25 1.65
CA ARG A 56 6.36 -5.44 2.55
C ARG A 56 5.44 -6.29 3.42
N LYS A 57 4.93 -7.42 2.91
CA LYS A 57 4.13 -8.36 3.70
C LYS A 57 4.97 -8.97 4.83
N GLU A 58 6.22 -9.33 4.56
CA GLU A 58 7.15 -9.86 5.57
C GLU A 58 7.42 -8.85 6.69
N LEU A 59 7.59 -7.57 6.32
CA LEU A 59 7.85 -6.48 7.27
C LEU A 59 6.58 -5.93 7.96
N TRP A 60 5.39 -6.31 7.48
CA TRP A 60 4.11 -5.78 7.98
C TRP A 60 3.87 -6.03 9.48
N PRO A 61 4.18 -7.22 10.06
CA PRO A 61 4.02 -7.45 11.49
C PRO A 61 4.88 -6.49 12.33
N HIS A 62 6.12 -6.25 11.93
CA HIS A 62 7.03 -5.33 12.61
C HIS A 62 6.55 -3.88 12.53
N PHE A 63 6.00 -3.48 11.38
CA PHE A 63 5.34 -2.17 11.23
C PHE A 63 4.12 -2.01 12.15
N GLN A 64 3.27 -3.04 12.23
CA GLN A 64 2.10 -3.02 13.13
C GLN A 64 2.51 -2.91 14.59
N GLU A 65 3.54 -3.67 14.99
CA GLU A 65 4.08 -3.64 16.35
C GLU A 65 4.66 -2.27 16.69
N ALA A 66 5.45 -1.68 15.79
CA ALA A 66 5.98 -0.33 15.97
C ALA A 66 4.87 0.72 16.10
N ARG A 67 3.80 0.62 15.29
CA ARG A 67 2.63 1.49 15.42
C ARG A 67 1.87 1.29 16.74
N ARG A 68 1.75 0.06 17.22
CA ARG A 68 1.15 -0.26 18.53
C ARG A 68 1.93 0.40 19.66
N GLN A 69 3.25 0.43 19.54
CA GLN A 69 4.17 1.13 20.44
C GLN A 69 4.20 2.67 20.26
N ARG A 70 3.31 3.23 19.43
CA ARG A 70 3.25 4.67 19.08
C ARG A 70 4.55 5.23 18.46
N LYS A 71 5.39 4.38 17.86
CA LYS A 71 6.60 4.79 17.14
C LYS A 71 6.26 5.30 15.74
N LYS A 72 7.12 6.16 15.20
CA LYS A 72 6.98 6.69 13.83
C LYS A 72 7.47 5.65 12.82
N ALA A 73 6.59 4.74 12.42
CA ALA A 73 6.88 3.73 11.42
C ALA A 73 6.32 4.11 10.03
N PHE A 74 7.13 3.96 8.98
CA PHE A 74 6.70 4.15 7.58
C PHE A 74 7.48 3.26 6.61
N PHE A 75 6.85 2.94 5.47
CA PHE A 75 7.49 2.20 4.39
C PHE A 75 8.00 3.15 3.30
N LYS A 76 9.21 2.89 2.78
CA LYS A 76 9.73 3.52 1.58
C LYS A 76 10.09 2.42 0.57
N ARG A 77 9.27 2.29 -0.49
CA ARG A 77 9.29 1.13 -1.41
C ARG A 77 9.21 -0.19 -0.64
N ASP A 78 10.30 -0.95 -0.56
CA ASP A 78 10.42 -2.25 0.09
C ASP A 78 10.99 -2.21 1.51
N ARG A 79 11.40 -1.02 2.00
CA ARG A 79 12.10 -0.87 3.29
C ARG A 79 11.19 -0.30 4.36
N LEU A 80 11.33 -0.80 5.59
CA LEU A 80 10.63 -0.30 6.77
C LEU A 80 11.55 0.63 7.56
N PHE A 81 11.07 1.82 7.91
CA PHE A 81 11.75 2.75 8.80
C PHE A 81 10.95 2.90 10.09
N ILE A 82 11.62 2.77 11.24
CA ILE A 82 11.03 2.97 12.57
C ILE A 82 11.84 4.07 13.26
N ASP A 83 11.17 5.15 13.66
CA ASP A 83 11.78 6.34 14.28
C ASP A 83 12.95 6.92 13.47
N GLY A 84 12.88 6.80 12.15
CA GLY A 84 13.89 7.29 11.21
C GLY A 84 15.03 6.33 10.93
N VAL A 85 15.09 5.18 11.61
CA VAL A 85 16.12 4.14 11.39
C VAL A 85 15.56 3.04 10.49
N GLU A 86 16.35 2.62 9.50
CA GLU A 86 16.00 1.49 8.63
C GLU A 86 15.99 0.19 9.45
N TYR A 87 14.84 -0.48 9.47
CA TYR A 87 14.70 -1.79 10.09
C TYR A 87 15.18 -2.85 9.09
N CYS A 88 16.41 -3.31 9.30
CA CYS A 88 16.96 -4.47 8.62
C CYS A 88 16.67 -5.71 9.48
N PRO A 89 15.84 -6.66 9.02
CA PRO A 89 15.68 -7.93 9.71
C PRO A 89 17.02 -8.68 9.60
N SER A 90 17.88 -8.52 10.62
CA SER A 90 18.98 -9.46 10.81
C SER A 90 18.35 -10.78 11.26
N LYS A 91 18.85 -11.90 10.73
CA LYS A 91 18.34 -13.28 10.93
C LYS A 91 18.06 -13.73 12.39
N LYS A 92 18.34 -12.89 13.39
CA LYS A 92 18.15 -13.15 14.82
C LYS A 92 16.71 -12.98 15.32
N ASP A 93 15.84 -12.30 14.57
CA ASP A 93 14.43 -12.10 14.98
C ASP A 93 13.49 -13.24 14.55
N GLU A 94 14.00 -14.25 13.84
CA GLU A 94 13.21 -15.43 13.44
C GLU A 94 13.01 -16.43 14.60
N GLU A 95 13.84 -16.37 15.64
CA GLU A 95 13.90 -17.37 16.73
C GLU A 95 12.85 -17.16 17.85
N LYS A 96 11.82 -16.33 17.65
CA LYS A 96 10.73 -16.14 18.63
C LYS A 96 9.32 -16.39 18.08
N ARG A 97 9.17 -17.29 17.10
CA ARG A 97 7.88 -17.57 16.44
C ARG A 97 7.20 -18.89 16.82
N ASP A 98 7.62 -19.52 17.91
CA ASP A 98 6.93 -20.65 18.53
C ASP A 98 6.80 -20.25 20.03
N ASP A 99 5.65 -19.87 20.61
CA ASP A 99 4.63 -20.82 21.07
C ASP A 99 3.31 -20.17 21.60
N ASP A 100 3.05 -18.85 21.46
CA ASP A 100 2.00 -18.23 22.31
C ASP A 100 1.10 -17.16 21.66
N VAL A 101 0.62 -17.39 20.43
CA VAL A 101 -0.53 -16.61 19.91
C VAL A 101 -1.80 -17.46 20.08
N PRO A 102 -2.69 -17.12 21.05
CA PRO A 102 -3.98 -17.78 21.13
C PRO A 102 -4.68 -17.64 19.79
N ARG A 103 -4.93 -18.78 19.13
CA ARG A 103 -5.78 -18.85 17.95
C ARG A 103 -7.09 -18.16 18.33
N ARG A 104 -7.32 -16.95 17.83
CA ARG A 104 -8.57 -16.21 18.03
C ARG A 104 -9.68 -17.17 17.64
N GLN A 105 -10.35 -17.75 18.63
CA GLN A 105 -11.47 -18.63 18.36
C GLN A 105 -12.48 -17.77 17.61
N TYR A 106 -12.71 -18.12 16.35
CA TYR A 106 -13.72 -17.46 15.55
C TYR A 106 -15.06 -17.78 16.20
N ASN A 107 -15.52 -16.90 17.08
CA ASN A 107 -16.78 -17.12 17.76
C ASN A 107 -17.90 -16.93 16.74
N LYS A 108 -18.44 -18.04 16.21
CA LYS A 108 -19.59 -18.06 15.27
C LYS A 108 -20.86 -17.41 15.85
N GLN A 109 -20.83 -16.98 17.11
CA GLN A 109 -21.93 -16.31 17.81
C GLN A 109 -21.94 -14.79 17.58
N GLY A 110 -20.92 -14.23 16.92
CA GLY A 110 -20.79 -12.81 16.61
C GLY A 110 -21.34 -12.38 15.25
N ALA A 111 -22.41 -13.02 14.75
CA ALA A 111 -23.18 -12.44 13.65
C ALA A 111 -23.60 -11.02 14.08
N ARG A 112 -23.08 -9.99 13.41
CA ARG A 112 -23.64 -8.63 13.55
C ARG A 112 -25.15 -8.76 13.39
N PRO A 113 -25.99 -8.43 14.38
CA PRO A 113 -27.42 -8.36 14.13
C PRO A 113 -27.59 -7.34 13.00
N LYS A 114 -28.28 -7.75 11.94
CA LYS A 114 -28.80 -6.80 10.95
C LYS A 114 -29.60 -5.80 11.79
N LYS A 115 -29.15 -4.54 11.84
CA LYS A 115 -29.98 -3.47 12.42
C LYS A 115 -31.21 -3.38 11.54
N LEU A 116 -32.26 -4.12 11.89
CA LEU A 116 -33.61 -3.81 11.47
C LEU A 116 -33.92 -2.47 12.15
N ASN A 117 -34.40 -1.50 11.37
CA ASN A 117 -34.71 -0.11 11.75
C ASN A 117 -33.56 0.89 11.51
N ASP A 118 -33.22 1.09 10.24
CA ASP A 118 -32.76 2.39 9.75
C ASP A 118 -33.98 3.11 9.13
N PRO A 119 -34.54 4.16 9.76
CA PRO A 119 -35.70 4.89 9.24
C PRO A 119 -35.34 5.79 8.04
N GLY A 120 -34.09 5.79 7.55
CA GLY A 120 -33.63 6.65 6.47
C GLY A 120 -33.95 6.20 5.03
N ARG A 121 -34.52 5.02 4.82
CA ARG A 121 -34.83 4.53 3.46
C ARG A 121 -36.16 5.12 2.96
N ARG A 122 -36.12 6.37 2.50
CA ARG A 122 -37.20 6.99 1.70
C ARG A 122 -37.59 6.02 0.57
N GLN A 123 -38.75 5.37 0.72
CA GLN A 123 -39.34 4.59 -0.35
C GLN A 123 -39.65 5.53 -1.51
N ARG A 124 -39.12 5.21 -2.70
CA ARG A 124 -39.65 5.71 -3.96
C ARG A 124 -41.13 5.33 -3.98
N ARG A 125 -42.02 6.30 -3.75
CA ARG A 125 -43.44 6.11 -4.01
C ARG A 125 -43.59 5.98 -5.52
N SER A 126 -43.90 4.77 -5.96
CA SER A 126 -44.57 4.55 -7.24
C SER A 126 -45.89 5.32 -7.22
N SER A 127 -46.05 6.27 -8.14
CA SER A 127 -47.32 6.92 -8.41
C SER A 127 -48.33 5.89 -8.96
N PRO A 128 -49.56 5.83 -8.45
CA PRO A 128 -50.63 5.06 -9.08
C PRO A 128 -51.47 5.92 -10.03
N HIS A 129 -51.67 5.35 -11.23
CA HIS A 129 -52.62 5.64 -12.33
C HIS A 129 -52.81 7.06 -12.84
#